data_AF-A0AAD3HGM8-F1
#
_entry.id   AF-A0AAD3HGM8-F1
#
_cell.length_a   1.000
_cell.length_b   1.000
_cell.length_c   1.000
_cell.angle_alpha   90.00
_cell.angle_beta   90.00
_cell.angle_gamma   90.00
#
_symmetry.space_group_name_H-M   'P 1'
#
loop_
_entity.id
_entity.type
_entity.pdbx_description
1 polymer ?
#
loop_
_entity_poly.entity_id
_entity_poly.type
_entity_poly.pdbx_seq_one_letter_code
_entity_poly.pdbx_strand_id
1 'polypeptide(L)'
;MSFMHLHTKSALPVDKRRAFGTHPRPFAPCRTAPSSSRSRAVRRVRASSASSSSSDSSNDADVIVVGAGVAGLNCAVRLHAAGLRPLVLEASDGVGGRVRTDEVEGFLLDRGFQIFLTSYPEARAALDLPSLRLRPFYSGALVRWGGAFHRVADPLRHPVAGLASLVGGNPVGSPTDKIRVGLFRLKSLLGSVEDLLARPETTTEERLKAEGFSPAIIDRFFRPFLGGIFFDRSLSTSSRLFEFVMRSLATG
;
A
#
# COMPACT_ATOMS: atom_id res chain seq x y z
N MET A 1 4.80 -3.24 -15.66
CA MET A 1 3.51 -2.53 -15.80
C MET A 1 2.48 -3.33 -15.00
N SER A 2 2.48 -3.20 -13.67
CA SER A 2 1.58 -3.97 -12.80
C SER A 2 0.33 -3.16 -12.49
N PHE A 3 -0.83 -3.75 -12.79
CA PHE A 3 -2.14 -3.21 -12.48
C PHE A 3 -2.69 -3.86 -11.21
N MET A 4 -3.44 -3.09 -10.42
CA MET A 4 -4.33 -3.64 -9.41
C MET A 4 -5.49 -4.35 -10.14
N HIS A 5 -5.52 -5.69 -10.06
CA HIS A 5 -6.52 -6.52 -10.72
C HIS A 5 -7.73 -6.71 -9.80
N LEU A 6 -8.85 -6.09 -10.16
CA LEU A 6 -10.10 -6.20 -9.40
C LEU A 6 -11.01 -7.24 -10.04
N HIS A 7 -11.12 -8.39 -9.39
CA HIS A 7 -12.03 -9.46 -9.79
C HIS A 7 -13.41 -9.25 -9.16
N THR A 8 -14.39 -8.91 -9.99
CA THR A 8 -15.80 -9.05 -9.63
C THR A 8 -16.19 -10.53 -9.83
N LYS A 9 -16.65 -11.21 -8.76
CA LYS A 9 -17.22 -12.55 -8.90
C LYS A 9 -18.67 -12.41 -9.38
N SER A 10 -18.92 -12.59 -10.67
CA SER A 10 -20.24 -13.02 -11.15
C SER A 10 -20.30 -14.55 -11.05
N ALA A 11 -21.27 -15.10 -10.33
CA ALA A 11 -21.48 -16.53 -10.20
C ALA A 11 -21.87 -17.14 -11.57
N LEU A 12 -20.89 -17.73 -12.26
CA LEU A 12 -21.10 -18.69 -13.34
C LEU A 12 -20.09 -19.84 -13.14
N PRO A 13 -20.48 -21.10 -13.39
CA PRO A 13 -19.60 -22.24 -13.19
C PRO A 13 -18.46 -22.20 -14.20
N VAL A 14 -17.21 -22.12 -13.72
CA VAL A 14 -16.02 -22.14 -14.57
C VAL A 14 -15.58 -23.58 -14.77
N ASP A 15 -15.80 -24.09 -15.98
CA ASP A 15 -15.20 -25.32 -16.48
C ASP A 15 -13.67 -25.13 -16.61
N LYS A 16 -12.90 -25.95 -15.88
CA LYS A 16 -11.44 -25.80 -15.70
C LYS A 16 -10.60 -26.49 -16.79
N ARG A 17 -11.16 -26.81 -17.95
CA ARG A 17 -10.42 -27.52 -19.01
C ARG A 17 -10.67 -26.92 -20.39
N ARG A 18 -9.98 -25.82 -20.72
CA ARG A 18 -9.41 -25.54 -22.06
C ARG A 18 -8.76 -24.15 -22.09
N ALA A 19 -7.70 -24.06 -22.91
CA ALA A 19 -6.95 -22.86 -23.31
C ALA A 19 -5.65 -22.55 -22.54
N PHE A 20 -4.67 -23.46 -22.64
CA PHE A 20 -3.27 -23.06 -22.72
C PHE A 20 -2.87 -23.06 -24.20
N GLY A 21 -2.60 -21.88 -24.75
CA GLY A 21 -2.16 -21.71 -26.12
C GLY A 21 -1.69 -20.28 -26.34
N THR A 22 -0.40 -20.05 -26.07
CA THR A 22 0.59 -19.21 -26.78
C THR A 22 1.72 -18.88 -25.80
N HIS A 23 2.93 -19.32 -26.13
CA HIS A 23 4.16 -19.18 -25.33
C HIS A 23 4.45 -17.72 -24.91
N PRO A 24 4.78 -17.45 -23.63
CA PRO A 24 5.50 -16.23 -23.29
C PRO A 24 6.99 -16.39 -23.65
N ARG A 25 7.59 -15.34 -24.23
CA ARG A 25 9.02 -15.27 -24.51
C ARG A 25 9.84 -15.50 -23.21
N PRO A 26 11.02 -16.13 -23.28
CA PRO A 26 11.87 -16.30 -22.10
C PRO A 26 12.27 -14.92 -21.55
N PHE A 27 12.03 -14.70 -20.26
CA PHE A 27 12.54 -13.55 -19.53
C PHE A 27 14.07 -13.68 -19.43
N ALA A 28 14.78 -12.59 -19.75
CA ALA A 28 16.23 -12.56 -19.69
C ALA A 28 16.73 -12.81 -18.25
N PRO A 29 17.79 -13.59 -18.05
CA PRO A 29 18.35 -13.83 -16.72
C PRO A 29 18.90 -12.52 -16.13
N CYS A 30 18.55 -12.29 -14.86
CA CYS A 30 19.08 -11.20 -14.06
C CYS A 30 20.60 -11.37 -13.90
N ARG A 31 21.38 -10.36 -14.30
CA ARG A 31 22.84 -10.38 -14.13
C ARG A 31 23.17 -10.31 -12.64
N THR A 32 23.71 -11.40 -12.10
CA THR A 32 24.33 -11.42 -10.77
C THR A 32 25.60 -10.58 -10.79
N ALA A 33 25.66 -9.52 -9.98
CA ALA A 33 26.93 -8.86 -9.68
C ALA A 33 27.76 -9.76 -8.74
N PRO A 34 29.10 -9.84 -8.90
CA PRO A 34 29.93 -10.70 -8.07
C PRO A 34 29.94 -10.21 -6.62
N SER A 35 29.62 -11.10 -5.68
CA SER A 35 29.74 -10.84 -4.26
C SER A 35 31.21 -10.81 -3.87
N SER A 36 31.72 -9.64 -3.49
CA SER A 36 33.04 -9.53 -2.87
C SER A 36 32.90 -9.79 -1.38
N SER A 37 33.15 -11.04 -0.98
CA SER A 37 33.31 -11.42 0.42
C SER A 37 34.56 -10.77 1.00
N ARG A 38 34.45 -9.58 1.57
CA ARG A 38 35.49 -9.05 2.46
C ARG A 38 35.19 -9.47 3.89
N SER A 39 35.67 -10.67 4.25
CA SER A 39 35.90 -11.04 5.64
C SER A 39 36.91 -10.07 6.23
N ARG A 40 36.42 -9.13 7.06
CA ARG A 40 37.30 -8.28 7.86
C ARG A 40 37.50 -8.99 9.20
N ALA A 41 38.59 -9.75 9.30
CA ALA A 41 39.05 -10.34 10.55
C ALA A 41 39.24 -9.21 11.60
N VAL A 42 38.40 -9.21 12.63
CA VAL A 42 38.57 -8.32 13.77
C VAL A 42 39.68 -8.88 14.64
N ARG A 43 40.79 -8.15 14.65
CA ARG A 43 42.01 -8.43 15.40
C ARG A 43 41.69 -8.40 16.91
N ARG A 44 41.83 -9.54 17.57
CA ARG A 44 41.62 -9.72 19.02
C ARG A 44 42.76 -9.01 19.77
N VAL A 45 42.51 -7.83 20.32
CA VAL A 45 43.41 -7.19 21.28
C VAL A 45 43.09 -7.79 22.66
N ARG A 46 44.06 -8.49 23.26
CA ARG A 46 44.02 -8.85 24.67
C ARG A 46 44.46 -7.64 25.49
N ALA A 47 43.68 -7.28 26.50
CA ALA A 47 44.12 -6.44 27.61
C ALA A 47 43.69 -7.09 28.93
N SER A 48 44.72 -7.56 29.65
CA SER A 48 44.97 -7.48 31.10
C SER A 48 43.85 -7.67 32.12
N SER A 49 44.20 -8.52 33.09
CA SER A 49 43.49 -8.98 34.28
C SER A 49 43.11 -7.90 35.30
N ALA A 50 41.93 -8.15 35.88
CA ALA A 50 41.47 -7.86 37.25
C ALA A 50 41.43 -6.40 37.73
N SER A 51 40.21 -5.87 37.82
CA SER A 51 39.69 -5.37 39.09
C SER A 51 38.19 -5.66 39.17
N SER A 52 37.81 -6.36 40.23
CA SER A 52 36.43 -6.65 40.61
C SER A 52 35.77 -5.37 41.12
N SER A 53 34.92 -4.78 40.30
CA SER A 53 33.87 -3.88 40.76
C SER A 53 32.57 -4.35 40.10
N SER A 54 31.64 -4.80 40.93
CA SER A 54 30.28 -5.22 40.61
C SER A 54 29.62 -4.36 39.54
N SER A 55 29.63 -4.83 38.29
CA SER A 55 28.79 -4.29 37.23
C SER A 55 27.54 -5.15 37.13
N ASP A 56 26.59 -4.94 38.02
CA ASP A 56 25.20 -5.17 37.66
C ASP A 56 24.82 -3.99 36.74
N SER A 57 25.32 -4.02 35.50
CA SER A 57 24.84 -3.12 34.46
C SER A 57 23.47 -3.65 34.07
N SER A 58 22.49 -3.30 34.91
CA SER A 58 21.09 -3.55 34.65
C SER A 58 20.84 -3.18 33.21
N ASN A 59 20.29 -4.15 32.47
CA ASN A 59 19.91 -4.03 31.08
C ASN A 59 18.66 -3.14 30.99
N ASP A 60 18.77 -1.93 31.54
CA ASP A 60 17.66 -1.14 32.02
C ASP A 60 17.17 -0.31 30.85
N ALA A 61 16.16 -0.85 30.18
CA ALA A 61 15.42 -0.13 29.18
C ALA A 61 14.43 0.79 29.90
N ASP A 62 14.39 2.06 29.50
CA ASP A 62 13.39 2.98 30.04
C ASP A 62 11.99 2.59 29.52
N VAL A 63 11.92 1.98 28.34
CA VAL A 63 10.68 1.50 27.69
C VAL A 63 10.96 0.22 26.91
N ILE A 64 10.07 -0.78 27.03
CA ILE A 64 10.08 -1.97 26.18
C ILE A 64 9.04 -1.82 25.08
N VAL A 65 9.45 -1.98 23.83
CA VAL A 65 8.58 -1.98 22.64
C VAL A 65 8.48 -3.40 22.11
N VAL A 66 7.28 -3.97 22.11
CA VAL A 66 7.05 -5.34 21.60
C VAL A 66 6.63 -5.28 20.13
N GLY A 67 7.45 -5.87 19.26
CA GLY A 67 7.29 -5.94 17.81
C GLY A 67 8.16 -4.91 17.07
N ALA A 68 9.06 -5.37 16.22
CA ALA A 68 9.89 -4.55 15.32
C ALA A 68 9.26 -4.38 13.92
N GLY A 69 7.94 -4.26 13.85
CA GLY A 69 7.24 -3.76 12.66
C GLY A 69 7.38 -2.24 12.50
N VAL A 70 6.84 -1.67 11.42
CA VAL A 70 6.92 -0.21 11.14
C VAL A 70 6.45 0.63 12.33
N ALA A 71 5.36 0.23 13.00
CA ALA A 71 4.84 0.95 14.16
C ALA A 71 5.82 0.93 15.35
N GLY A 72 6.36 -0.24 15.71
CA GLY A 72 7.28 -0.38 16.83
C GLY A 72 8.63 0.28 16.56
N LEU A 73 9.16 0.17 15.34
CA LEU A 73 10.38 0.87 14.94
C LEU A 73 10.20 2.39 14.99
N ASN A 74 9.08 2.91 14.47
CA ASN A 74 8.80 4.35 14.55
C ASN A 74 8.60 4.81 16.01
N CYS A 75 7.97 3.99 16.85
CA CYS A 75 7.85 4.25 18.29
C CYS A 75 9.23 4.34 18.94
N ALA A 76 10.11 3.36 18.70
CA ALA A 76 11.47 3.34 19.23
C ALA A 76 12.29 4.56 18.77
N VAL A 77 12.21 4.93 17.49
CA VAL A 77 12.87 6.14 16.96
C VAL A 77 12.41 7.39 17.69
N ARG A 78 11.09 7.55 17.92
CA ARG A 78 10.54 8.71 18.64
C ARG A 78 10.93 8.73 20.12
N LEU A 79 10.88 7.58 20.80
CA LEU A 79 11.32 7.46 22.21
C LEU A 79 12.80 7.79 22.35
N HIS A 80 13.62 7.29 21.43
CA HIS A 80 15.04 7.58 21.40
C HIS A 80 15.31 9.08 21.17
N ALA A 81 14.59 9.70 20.23
CA ALA A 81 14.67 11.15 20.00
C ALA A 81 14.24 11.98 21.21
N ALA A 82 13.37 11.44 22.07
CA ALA A 82 12.98 12.04 23.34
C ALA A 82 13.97 11.78 24.50
N GLY A 83 15.13 11.14 24.23
CA GLY A 83 16.18 10.88 25.20
C GLY A 83 16.00 9.60 26.02
N LEU A 84 15.01 8.76 25.69
CA LEU A 84 14.79 7.48 26.36
C LEU A 84 15.61 6.36 25.69
N ARG A 85 15.80 5.25 26.41
CA ARG A 85 16.46 4.02 25.94
C ARG A 85 15.42 2.93 25.67
N PRO A 86 14.80 2.90 24.48
CA PRO A 86 13.86 1.85 24.13
C PRO A 86 14.56 0.52 23.84
N LEU A 87 14.04 -0.58 24.38
CA LEU A 87 14.38 -1.94 24.00
C LEU A 87 13.29 -2.50 23.10
N VAL A 88 13.61 -2.78 21.85
CA VAL A 88 12.67 -3.39 20.89
C VAL A 88 12.84 -4.91 20.90
N LEU A 89 11.76 -5.63 21.18
CA LEU A 89 11.72 -7.08 21.16
C LEU A 89 10.93 -7.56 19.94
N GLU A 90 11.55 -8.37 19.09
CA GLU A 90 10.89 -8.99 17.93
C GLU A 90 10.95 -10.50 18.07
N ALA A 91 9.80 -11.15 17.90
CA ALA A 91 9.71 -12.62 17.99
C ALA A 91 10.18 -13.31 16.71
N SER A 92 10.08 -12.61 15.57
CA SER A 92 10.54 -13.10 14.27
C SER A 92 12.06 -13.09 14.14
N ASP A 93 12.54 -13.71 13.08
CA ASP A 93 13.94 -13.75 12.62
C ASP A 93 14.50 -12.39 12.14
N GLY A 94 13.72 -11.32 12.19
CA GLY A 94 14.18 -10.00 11.74
C GLY A 94 13.08 -8.94 11.73
N VAL A 95 13.50 -7.68 11.66
CA VAL A 95 12.64 -6.49 11.72
C VAL A 95 11.85 -6.27 10.43
N GLY A 96 10.88 -5.35 10.47
CA GLY A 96 10.06 -4.92 9.33
C GLY A 96 8.63 -5.46 9.39
N GLY A 97 8.39 -6.56 10.11
CA GLY A 97 7.05 -7.15 10.24
C GLY A 97 6.40 -7.45 8.89
N ARG A 98 5.16 -7.02 8.68
CA ARG A 98 4.38 -7.30 7.46
C ARG A 98 4.89 -6.62 6.19
N VAL A 99 5.73 -5.58 6.30
CA VAL A 99 6.30 -4.89 5.13
C VAL A 99 7.67 -5.44 4.74
N ARG A 100 8.13 -6.50 5.40
CA ARG A 100 9.42 -7.11 5.10
C ARG A 100 9.35 -7.90 3.79
N THR A 101 10.42 -7.82 3.03
CA THR A 101 10.67 -8.63 1.84
C THR A 101 11.67 -9.73 2.19
N ASP A 102 11.33 -10.98 1.92
CA ASP A 102 12.23 -12.11 2.04
C ASP A 102 12.82 -12.47 0.67
N GLU A 103 14.06 -12.94 0.65
CA GLU A 103 14.68 -13.52 -0.56
C GLU A 103 14.52 -15.05 -0.53
N VAL A 104 13.85 -15.61 -1.54
CA VAL A 104 13.61 -17.04 -1.67
C VAL A 104 14.01 -17.45 -3.08
N GLU A 105 15.05 -18.28 -3.21
CA GLU A 105 15.53 -18.79 -4.51
C GLU A 105 15.83 -17.68 -5.55
N GLY A 106 16.36 -16.53 -5.09
CA GLY A 106 16.65 -15.38 -5.94
C GLY A 106 15.43 -14.52 -6.30
N PHE A 107 14.25 -14.84 -5.75
CA PHE A 107 13.05 -14.01 -5.84
C PHE A 107 12.86 -13.20 -4.57
N LEU A 108 12.43 -11.95 -4.73
CA LEU A 108 12.03 -11.08 -3.63
C LEU A 108 10.52 -11.22 -3.41
N LEU A 109 10.14 -11.68 -2.22
CA LEU A 109 8.76 -11.95 -1.83
C LEU A 109 8.36 -11.06 -0.65
N ASP A 110 7.39 -10.18 -0.87
CA ASP A 110 6.84 -9.36 0.20
C ASP A 110 5.93 -10.21 1.09
N ARG A 111 6.14 -10.17 2.41
CA ARG A 111 5.31 -10.90 3.38
C ARG A 111 3.86 -10.44 3.40
N GLY A 112 3.62 -9.17 3.08
CA GLY A 112 2.29 -8.57 3.00
C GLY A 112 2.15 -7.76 1.73
N PHE A 113 0.95 -7.77 1.16
CA PHE A 113 0.62 -6.86 0.06
C PHE A 113 0.36 -5.46 0.60
N GLN A 114 1.16 -4.48 0.17
CA GLN A 114 0.97 -3.08 0.54
C GLN A 114 1.13 -2.17 -0.68
N ILE A 115 0.08 -1.41 -1.00
CA ILE A 115 0.22 -0.21 -1.82
C ILE A 115 0.66 0.91 -0.88
N PHE A 116 1.84 1.48 -1.14
CA PHE A 116 2.35 2.60 -0.36
C PHE A 116 1.91 3.93 -0.98
N LEU A 117 1.12 4.69 -0.24
CA LEU A 117 0.69 6.04 -0.66
C LEU A 117 1.64 7.07 -0.05
N THR A 118 2.36 7.80 -0.92
CA THR A 118 3.36 8.80 -0.50
C THR A 118 2.72 10.03 0.18
N SER A 119 1.42 10.18 0.07
CA SER A 119 0.64 11.28 0.65
C SER A 119 0.38 11.15 2.14
N TYR A 120 0.60 9.97 2.75
CA TYR A 120 0.30 9.79 4.17
C TYR A 120 1.17 10.72 5.03
N PRO A 121 0.56 11.54 5.91
CA PRO A 121 1.30 12.49 6.75
C PRO A 121 2.40 11.81 7.57
N GLU A 122 2.10 10.68 8.19
CA GLU A 122 3.03 9.91 9.01
C GLU A 122 4.18 9.34 8.19
N ALA A 123 3.91 8.93 6.94
CA ALA A 123 4.96 8.45 6.05
C ALA A 123 5.95 9.57 5.70
N ARG A 124 5.46 10.78 5.43
CA ARG A 124 6.32 11.95 5.17
C ARG A 124 7.08 12.40 6.42
N ALA A 125 6.47 12.27 7.60
CA ALA A 125 7.09 12.66 8.86
C ALA A 125 8.14 11.65 9.35
N ALA A 126 7.96 10.35 9.06
CA ALA A 126 8.80 9.30 9.60
C ALA A 126 9.83 8.72 8.61
N LEU A 127 9.64 8.91 7.30
CA LEU A 127 10.46 8.25 6.27
C LEU A 127 11.15 9.26 5.35
N ASP A 128 12.41 8.98 5.03
CA ASP A 128 13.12 9.62 3.93
C ASP A 128 12.69 8.99 2.59
N LEU A 129 11.59 9.48 2.03
CA LEU A 129 11.00 8.93 0.81
C LEU A 129 11.97 8.87 -0.39
N PRO A 130 12.84 9.88 -0.64
CA PRO A 130 13.87 9.78 -1.67
C PRO A 130 14.80 8.57 -1.54
N SER A 131 15.28 8.23 -0.33
CA SER A 131 16.19 7.09 -0.16
C SER A 131 15.52 5.73 -0.33
N LEU A 132 14.19 5.66 -0.19
CA LEU A 132 13.42 4.45 -0.47
C LEU A 132 13.37 4.08 -1.96
N ARG A 133 13.75 4.98 -2.88
CA ARG A 133 13.80 4.75 -4.34
C ARG A 133 12.50 4.11 -4.88
N LEU A 134 11.36 4.65 -4.43
CA LEU A 134 10.04 4.13 -4.74
C LEU A 134 9.80 4.05 -6.25
N ARG A 135 9.12 2.99 -6.67
CA ARG A 135 8.73 2.78 -8.07
C ARG A 135 7.23 3.03 -8.20
N PRO A 136 6.79 4.04 -8.98
CA PRO A 136 5.38 4.38 -9.07
C PRO A 136 4.60 3.29 -9.80
N PHE A 137 3.39 3.00 -9.29
CA PHE A 137 2.42 2.19 -10.00
C PHE A 137 1.66 3.03 -11.03
N TYR A 138 1.12 2.38 -12.06
CA TYR A 138 0.25 3.06 -13.01
C TYR A 138 -1.00 3.57 -12.28
N SER A 139 -1.32 4.85 -12.45
CA SER A 139 -2.47 5.48 -11.81
C SER A 139 -3.77 5.11 -12.54
N GLY A 140 -4.52 4.18 -11.97
CA GLY A 140 -5.82 3.74 -12.50
C GLY A 140 -6.17 2.32 -12.07
N ALA A 141 -7.29 1.82 -12.57
CA ALA A 141 -7.77 0.47 -12.30
C ALA A 141 -8.07 -0.28 -13.60
N LEU A 142 -7.85 -1.60 -13.58
CA LEU A 142 -8.43 -2.54 -14.54
C LEU A 142 -9.57 -3.28 -13.85
N VAL A 143 -10.79 -3.03 -14.33
CA VAL A 143 -12.00 -3.68 -13.83
C VAL A 143 -12.34 -4.82 -14.77
N ARG A 144 -12.39 -6.06 -14.26
CA ARG A 144 -12.90 -7.18 -15.06
C ARG A 144 -14.42 -7.21 -14.98
N TRP A 145 -15.09 -7.09 -16.12
CA TRP A 145 -16.55 -7.13 -16.23
C TRP A 145 -16.97 -7.68 -17.60
N GLY A 146 -17.99 -8.55 -17.63
CA GLY A 146 -18.49 -9.15 -18.88
C GLY A 146 -17.41 -9.93 -19.64
N GLY A 147 -16.51 -10.62 -18.92
CA GLY A 147 -15.42 -11.41 -19.51
C GLY A 147 -14.19 -10.62 -19.99
N ALA A 148 -14.27 -9.28 -20.06
CA ALA A 148 -13.18 -8.43 -20.52
C ALA A 148 -12.64 -7.52 -19.40
N PHE A 149 -11.41 -7.02 -19.58
CA PHE A 149 -10.84 -5.98 -18.72
C PHE A 149 -11.13 -4.60 -19.29
N HIS A 150 -11.66 -3.73 -18.44
CA HIS A 150 -12.00 -2.36 -18.76
C HIS A 150 -11.13 -1.41 -17.94
N ARG A 151 -10.45 -0.49 -18.63
CA ARG A 151 -9.54 0.46 -18.01
C ARG A 151 -10.29 1.69 -17.52
N VAL A 152 -10.12 2.01 -16.25
CA VAL A 152 -10.53 3.28 -15.63
C VAL A 152 -9.24 4.02 -15.27
N ALA A 153 -8.85 4.98 -16.10
CA ALA A 153 -7.62 5.75 -15.92
C ALA A 153 -7.93 7.13 -15.36
N ASP A 154 -7.02 7.70 -14.56
CA ASP A 154 -7.11 9.10 -14.12
C ASP A 154 -6.88 10.02 -15.32
N PRO A 155 -7.89 10.80 -15.77
CA PRO A 155 -7.74 11.69 -16.93
C PRO A 155 -6.73 12.80 -16.71
N LEU A 156 -6.44 13.19 -15.46
CA LEU A 156 -5.51 14.28 -15.15
C LEU A 156 -4.05 13.83 -15.26
N ARG A 157 -3.76 12.57 -14.92
CA ARG A 157 -2.40 11.99 -15.06
C ARG A 157 -2.18 11.33 -16.43
N HIS A 158 -3.26 10.88 -17.08
CA HIS A 158 -3.21 10.19 -18.37
C HIS A 158 -4.35 10.69 -19.31
N PRO A 159 -4.22 11.89 -19.91
CA PRO A 159 -5.31 12.54 -20.64
C PRO A 159 -5.85 11.71 -21.81
N VAL A 160 -4.99 11.06 -22.59
CA VAL A 160 -5.41 10.20 -23.72
C VAL A 160 -6.14 8.94 -23.25
N ALA A 161 -5.63 8.27 -22.22
CA ALA A 161 -6.27 7.07 -21.67
C ALA A 161 -7.56 7.39 -20.89
N GLY A 162 -7.62 8.56 -20.26
CA GLY A 162 -8.80 9.10 -19.60
C GLY A 162 -9.92 9.39 -20.59
N LEU A 163 -9.62 10.10 -21.68
CA LEU A 163 -10.57 10.37 -22.77
C LEU A 163 -11.07 9.08 -23.43
N ALA A 164 -10.19 8.11 -23.70
CA ALA A 164 -10.60 6.81 -24.22
C ALA A 164 -11.53 6.03 -23.26
N SER A 165 -11.33 6.18 -21.95
CA SER A 165 -12.21 5.57 -20.94
C SER A 165 -13.61 6.22 -20.87
N LEU A 166 -13.73 7.50 -21.28
CA LEU A 166 -14.99 8.25 -21.33
C LEU A 166 -15.80 7.95 -22.59
N VAL A 167 -15.13 7.86 -23.75
CA VAL A 167 -15.77 7.81 -25.07
C VAL A 167 -15.98 6.37 -25.58
N GLY A 168 -15.20 5.39 -25.12
CA GLY A 168 -15.15 4.04 -25.70
C GLY A 168 -16.17 3.01 -25.19
N GLY A 169 -17.37 3.39 -24.73
CA GLY A 169 -18.39 2.42 -24.32
C GLY A 169 -18.03 1.55 -23.10
N ASN A 170 -17.10 2.00 -22.25
CA ASN A 170 -16.67 1.25 -21.07
C ASN A 170 -17.86 1.03 -20.11
N PRO A 171 -18.30 -0.24 -19.86
CA PRO A 171 -19.52 -0.60 -19.15
C PRO A 171 -19.41 -0.51 -17.62
N VAL A 172 -18.26 -0.10 -17.08
CA VAL A 172 -18.04 0.00 -15.63
C VAL A 172 -18.95 1.05 -15.00
N GLY A 173 -19.25 2.13 -15.72
CA GLY A 173 -20.12 3.21 -15.28
C GLY A 173 -20.49 4.11 -16.46
N SER A 174 -21.52 4.94 -16.26
CA SER A 174 -21.92 5.91 -17.27
C SER A 174 -20.84 6.99 -17.48
N PRO A 175 -20.85 7.73 -18.60
CA PRO A 175 -19.95 8.87 -18.78
C PRO A 175 -20.07 9.90 -17.66
N THR A 176 -21.29 10.13 -17.13
CA THR A 176 -21.52 11.06 -16.01
C THR A 176 -20.90 10.54 -14.71
N ASP A 177 -20.93 9.24 -14.46
CA ASP A 177 -20.23 8.65 -13.31
C ASP A 177 -18.73 8.89 -13.36
N LYS A 178 -18.12 8.76 -14.54
CA LYS A 178 -16.67 8.98 -14.70
C LYS A 178 -16.30 10.45 -14.50
N ILE A 179 -17.14 11.38 -14.97
CA ILE A 179 -17.00 12.80 -14.67
C ILE A 179 -17.10 13.03 -13.15
N ARG A 180 -18.09 12.41 -12.47
CA ARG A 180 -18.23 12.48 -11.02
C ARG A 180 -17.01 11.92 -10.28
N VAL A 181 -16.38 10.86 -10.76
CA VAL A 181 -15.12 10.35 -10.17
C VAL A 181 -14.03 11.44 -10.24
N GLY A 182 -13.88 12.09 -11.40
CA GLY A 182 -12.93 13.20 -11.56
C GLY A 182 -13.24 14.39 -10.66
N LEU A 183 -14.51 14.81 -10.59
CA LEU A 183 -14.94 15.90 -9.71
C LEU A 183 -14.77 15.56 -8.24
N PHE A 184 -15.12 14.34 -7.83
CA PHE A 184 -14.96 13.85 -6.47
C PHE A 184 -13.49 13.81 -6.07
N ARG A 185 -12.60 13.37 -6.98
CA ARG A 185 -11.16 13.45 -6.79
C ARG A 185 -10.73 14.89 -6.48
N LEU A 186 -11.15 15.87 -7.28
CA LEU A 186 -10.84 17.29 -7.02
C LEU A 186 -11.42 17.78 -5.69
N LYS A 187 -12.68 17.45 -5.40
CA LYS A 187 -13.37 17.79 -4.14
C LYS A 187 -12.66 17.21 -2.91
N SER A 188 -12.09 16.01 -3.01
CA SER A 188 -11.34 15.37 -1.92
C SER A 188 -10.06 16.15 -1.53
N LEU A 189 -9.55 17.00 -2.42
CA LEU A 189 -8.39 17.85 -2.18
C LEU A 189 -8.74 19.15 -1.43
N LEU A 190 -10.03 19.50 -1.33
CA LEU A 190 -10.47 20.72 -0.66
C LEU A 190 -10.39 20.56 0.87
N GLY A 191 -9.92 21.59 1.56
CA GLY A 191 -9.77 21.63 3.01
C GLY A 191 -8.57 20.83 3.54
N SER A 192 -8.40 20.82 4.86
CA SER A 192 -7.37 20.02 5.54
C SER A 192 -7.81 18.56 5.75
N VAL A 193 -6.88 17.71 6.20
CA VAL A 193 -7.21 16.31 6.53
C VAL A 193 -8.07 16.29 7.80
N GLU A 194 -7.78 17.18 8.74
CA GLU A 194 -8.48 17.37 10.00
C GLU A 194 -9.94 17.77 9.75
N ASP A 195 -10.17 18.75 8.85
CA ASP A 195 -11.53 19.15 8.46
C ASP A 195 -12.31 17.98 7.86
N LEU A 196 -11.65 17.17 7.02
CA LEU A 196 -12.26 16.00 6.37
C LEU A 196 -12.67 14.95 7.42
N LEU A 197 -11.79 14.66 8.38
CA LEU A 197 -12.05 13.69 9.45
C LEU A 197 -13.10 14.19 10.46
N ALA A 198 -13.30 15.51 10.57
CA ALA A 198 -14.31 16.11 11.45
C ALA A 198 -15.73 16.15 10.86
N ARG A 199 -15.90 15.97 9.53
CA ARG A 199 -17.22 16.02 8.85
C ARG A 199 -18.22 15.03 9.45
N PRO A 200 -19.54 15.25 9.37
CA PRO A 200 -20.53 14.25 9.80
C PRO A 200 -20.29 12.89 9.14
N GLU A 201 -20.33 11.83 9.95
CA GLU A 201 -20.05 10.48 9.50
C GLU A 201 -21.31 9.77 9.00
N THR A 202 -21.16 9.07 7.87
CA THR A 202 -22.15 8.18 7.28
C THR A 202 -21.43 6.92 6.82
N THR A 203 -22.16 5.96 6.24
CA THR A 203 -21.51 4.87 5.51
C THR A 203 -20.90 5.37 4.19
N THR A 204 -19.92 4.63 3.69
CA THR A 204 -19.33 4.87 2.36
C THR A 204 -20.39 4.74 1.27
N GLU A 205 -21.29 3.76 1.38
CA GLU A 205 -22.37 3.57 0.40
C GLU A 205 -23.32 4.78 0.33
N GLU A 206 -23.79 5.28 1.48
CA GLU A 206 -24.63 6.47 1.54
C GLU A 206 -23.92 7.69 0.96
N ARG A 207 -22.62 7.85 1.25
CA ARG A 207 -21.86 8.98 0.70
C ARG A 207 -21.70 8.89 -0.81
N LEU A 208 -21.46 7.70 -1.36
CA LEU A 208 -21.39 7.50 -2.82
C LEU A 208 -22.74 7.82 -3.49
N LYS A 209 -23.85 7.38 -2.89
CA LYS A 209 -25.20 7.70 -3.38
C LYS A 209 -25.50 9.19 -3.30
N ALA A 210 -25.13 9.86 -2.21
CA ALA A 210 -25.30 11.29 -2.03
C ALA A 210 -24.48 12.13 -3.04
N GLU A 211 -23.32 11.63 -3.47
CA GLU A 211 -22.53 12.26 -4.55
C GLU A 211 -23.15 12.03 -5.95
N GLY A 212 -24.17 11.18 -6.05
CA GLY A 212 -24.93 10.91 -7.28
C GLY A 212 -24.32 9.82 -8.17
N PHE A 213 -23.45 8.96 -7.63
CA PHE A 213 -22.94 7.81 -8.39
C PHE A 213 -24.05 6.81 -8.68
N SER A 214 -24.07 6.27 -9.91
CA SER A 214 -25.04 5.24 -10.29
C SER A 214 -24.79 3.92 -9.54
N PRO A 215 -25.84 3.08 -9.35
CA PRO A 215 -25.66 1.74 -8.79
C PRO A 215 -24.63 0.90 -9.56
N ALA A 216 -24.55 1.09 -10.90
CA ALA A 216 -23.61 0.36 -11.74
C ALA A 216 -22.15 0.64 -11.37
N ILE A 217 -21.73 1.91 -11.23
CA ILE A 217 -20.34 2.22 -10.87
C ILE A 217 -20.06 1.87 -9.39
N ILE A 218 -21.06 2.02 -8.52
CA ILE A 218 -20.93 1.61 -7.11
C ILE A 218 -20.60 0.12 -7.05
N ASP A 219 -21.35 -0.74 -7.73
CA ASP A 219 -21.14 -2.19 -7.65
C ASP A 219 -19.96 -2.70 -8.48
N ARG A 220 -19.70 -2.11 -9.65
CA ARG A 220 -18.65 -2.61 -10.57
C ARG A 220 -17.26 -2.06 -10.26
N PHE A 221 -17.17 -0.87 -9.68
CA PHE A 221 -15.90 -0.20 -9.38
C PHE A 221 -15.68 -0.01 -7.88
N PHE A 222 -16.53 0.77 -7.20
CA PHE A 222 -16.26 1.15 -5.81
C PHE A 222 -16.34 -0.03 -4.84
N ARG A 223 -17.34 -0.89 -4.97
CA ARG A 223 -17.54 -2.05 -4.09
C ARG A 223 -16.36 -3.03 -4.11
N PRO A 224 -15.88 -3.51 -5.27
CA PRO A 224 -14.69 -4.37 -5.29
C PRO A 224 -13.41 -3.61 -4.91
N PHE A 225 -13.29 -2.32 -5.28
CA PHE A 225 -12.10 -1.52 -5.00
C PHE A 225 -11.92 -1.25 -3.51
N LEU A 226 -12.92 -0.61 -2.91
CA LEU A 226 -12.94 -0.30 -1.49
C LEU A 226 -13.09 -1.56 -0.64
N GLY A 227 -13.80 -2.58 -1.12
CA GLY A 227 -13.83 -3.88 -0.46
C GLY A 227 -12.47 -4.59 -0.44
N GLY A 228 -11.57 -4.28 -1.38
CA GLY A 228 -10.18 -4.73 -1.32
C GLY A 228 -9.32 -3.92 -0.34
N ILE A 229 -9.59 -2.62 -0.19
CA ILE A 229 -8.84 -1.72 0.70
C ILE A 229 -9.28 -1.89 2.16
N PHE A 230 -10.59 -1.90 2.40
CA PHE A 230 -11.20 -1.98 3.73
C PHE A 230 -11.48 -3.40 4.18
N PHE A 231 -11.29 -4.39 3.30
CA PHE A 231 -11.72 -5.78 3.53
C PHE A 231 -13.24 -5.89 3.83
N ASP A 232 -14.03 -4.89 3.42
CA ASP A 232 -15.47 -4.81 3.60
C ASP A 232 -16.19 -4.51 2.29
N ARG A 233 -16.89 -5.51 1.74
CA ARG A 233 -17.68 -5.37 0.51
C ARG A 233 -19.07 -4.77 0.72
N SER A 234 -19.54 -4.64 1.96
CA SER A 234 -20.82 -4.01 2.24
C SER A 234 -20.79 -2.50 2.05
N LEU A 235 -19.59 -1.89 2.03
CA LEU A 235 -19.39 -0.44 2.01
C LEU A 235 -19.98 0.26 3.25
N SER A 236 -20.05 -0.47 4.37
CA SER A 236 -20.47 0.05 5.68
C SER A 236 -19.42 0.91 6.36
N THR A 237 -18.16 0.79 5.92
CA THR A 237 -17.03 1.58 6.41
C THR A 237 -17.31 3.08 6.37
N SER A 238 -16.75 3.82 7.34
CA SER A 238 -16.84 5.28 7.48
C SER A 238 -16.65 6.06 6.17
N SER A 239 -17.55 6.99 5.89
CA SER A 239 -17.42 7.95 4.78
C SER A 239 -16.17 8.84 4.91
N ARG A 240 -15.75 9.14 6.14
CA ARG A 240 -14.52 9.90 6.44
C ARG A 240 -13.29 9.14 5.97
N LEU A 241 -13.21 7.85 6.30
CA LEU A 241 -12.10 6.98 5.88
C LEU A 241 -12.07 6.82 4.36
N PHE A 242 -13.23 6.66 3.72
CA PHE A 242 -13.35 6.66 2.27
C PHE A 242 -12.80 7.95 1.64
N GLU A 243 -13.25 9.12 2.10
CA GLU A 243 -12.77 10.41 1.58
C GLU A 243 -11.26 10.59 1.80
N PHE A 244 -10.74 10.18 2.96
CA PHE A 244 -9.32 10.22 3.27
C PHE A 244 -8.49 9.34 2.32
N VAL A 245 -8.94 8.11 2.06
CA VAL A 245 -8.28 7.19 1.13
C VAL A 245 -8.32 7.75 -0.29
N MET A 246 -9.45 8.30 -0.73
CA MET A 246 -9.56 8.90 -2.06
C MET A 246 -8.67 10.12 -2.24
N ARG A 247 -8.55 10.98 -1.21
CA ARG A 247 -7.59 12.08 -1.18
C ARG A 247 -6.14 11.57 -1.24
N SER A 248 -5.83 10.53 -0.49
CA SER A 248 -4.49 9.93 -0.46
C SER A 248 -4.11 9.32 -1.81
N LEU A 249 -5.04 8.63 -2.47
CA LEU A 249 -4.85 8.11 -3.84
C LEU A 249 -4.67 9.22 -4.88
N ALA A 250 -5.31 10.37 -4.69
CA ALA A 250 -5.21 11.50 -5.62
C ALA A 250 -3.87 12.24 -5.52
N THR A 251 -3.30 12.31 -4.32
CA THR A 251 -2.08 13.07 -3.98
C THR A 251 -0.81 12.22 -3.86
N GLY A 252 -0.96 10.90 -3.70
CA GLY A 252 0.11 9.91 -3.66
C GLY A 252 0.60 9.46 -5.02
#